data_AF-A0A657ANF2-F1
#
_entry.id   AF-A0A657ANF2-F1
#
_cell.length_a   1.000
_cell.length_b   1.000
_cell.length_c   1.000
_cell.angle_alpha   90.00
_cell.angle_beta   90.00
_cell.angle_gamma   90.00
#
_symmetry.space_group_name_H-M   'P 1'
#
loop_
_entity.id
_entity.type
_entity.pdbx_description
1 polymer ?
#
loop_
_entity_poly.entity_id
_entity_poly.type
_entity_poly.pdbx_seq_one_letter_code
_entity_poly.pdbx_strand_id
1 'polypeptide(L)'
;MAADILAGEASNAAYTAMEHTAFYDVTLKNLAAPWTNEAMSSFVPFNDYMATVIGLVRDDADFRSVLYSDVLYVGNSSLGLPNPSISSNAHYEALEDGGHSLKEYLIASTQSEQYNIPSAAAAGIMTTRASAHAFMKDGTNRALFRFTVLNHLCNDMEQLNDTSLPPDRVRQDVSRSPGGDSRIFLNSCVGCHNGMDPLTQAFAYYNYDYNVENDPEGLNGQMVYNQEGMTDASTGSRVQAKYHINANNFEFGYITPDDSWENYWRSGRNQLLGWDST
;
A
#
# COMPACT_ATOMS: atom_id res chain seq x y z
N MET A 1 -11.59 -18.89 -28.73
CA MET A 1 -12.59 -18.68 -27.66
C MET A 1 -13.87 -19.51 -27.80
N ALA A 2 -14.78 -19.27 -28.76
CA ALA A 2 -16.06 -20.01 -28.81
C ALA A 2 -15.89 -21.54 -28.93
N ALA A 3 -14.93 -21.99 -29.74
CA ALA A 3 -14.58 -23.40 -29.85
C ALA A 3 -14.01 -23.97 -28.53
N ASP A 4 -13.13 -23.23 -27.85
CA ASP A 4 -12.55 -23.64 -26.57
C ASP A 4 -13.62 -23.78 -25.48
N ILE A 5 -14.57 -22.84 -25.43
CA ILE A 5 -15.73 -22.90 -24.51
C ILE A 5 -16.56 -24.16 -24.77
N LEU A 6 -16.87 -24.46 -26.05
CA LEU A 6 -17.64 -25.64 -26.42
C LEU A 6 -16.90 -26.96 -26.15
N ALA A 7 -15.57 -26.93 -26.18
CA ALA A 7 -14.71 -28.08 -25.88
C ALA A 7 -14.48 -28.29 -24.37
N GLY A 8 -14.93 -27.37 -23.50
CA GLY A 8 -14.65 -27.42 -22.06
C GLY A 8 -13.24 -26.94 -21.68
N GLU A 9 -12.52 -26.31 -22.62
CA GLU A 9 -11.15 -25.83 -22.48
C GLU A 9 -11.12 -24.40 -21.91
N ALA A 10 -11.61 -24.24 -20.68
CA ALA A 10 -11.82 -22.93 -20.05
C ALA A 10 -10.55 -22.06 -19.99
N SER A 11 -9.39 -22.67 -19.72
CA SER A 11 -8.10 -21.96 -19.67
C SER A 11 -7.71 -21.38 -21.04
N ASN A 12 -7.88 -22.13 -22.13
CA ASN A 12 -7.57 -21.65 -23.47
C ASN A 12 -8.50 -20.51 -23.91
N ALA A 13 -9.79 -20.61 -23.53
CA ALA A 13 -10.74 -19.54 -23.74
C ALA A 13 -10.33 -18.26 -22.98
N ALA A 14 -9.87 -18.40 -21.73
CA ALA A 14 -9.39 -17.29 -20.91
C ALA A 14 -8.13 -16.64 -21.51
N TYR A 15 -7.12 -17.41 -21.91
CA TYR A 15 -5.94 -16.87 -22.59
C TYR A 15 -6.29 -16.13 -23.88
N THR A 16 -7.25 -16.64 -24.66
CA THR A 16 -7.75 -15.90 -25.84
C THR A 16 -8.41 -14.57 -25.45
N ALA A 17 -9.15 -14.52 -24.33
CA ALA A 17 -9.78 -13.30 -23.85
C ALA A 17 -8.75 -12.26 -23.41
N MET A 18 -7.66 -12.71 -22.78
CA MET A 18 -6.53 -11.88 -22.35
C MET A 18 -5.79 -11.24 -23.52
N GLU A 19 -5.99 -11.70 -24.77
CA GLU A 19 -5.42 -11.03 -25.93
C GLU A 19 -6.11 -9.72 -26.29
N HIS A 20 -7.36 -9.51 -25.85
CA HIS A 20 -8.11 -8.30 -26.15
C HIS A 20 -7.75 -7.16 -25.18
N THR A 21 -7.58 -5.93 -25.67
CA THR A 21 -7.16 -4.78 -24.85
C THR A 21 -8.10 -4.53 -23.66
N ALA A 22 -9.41 -4.72 -23.86
CA ALA A 22 -10.42 -4.58 -22.81
C ALA A 22 -10.18 -5.46 -21.56
N PHE A 23 -9.42 -6.56 -21.67
CA PHE A 23 -9.01 -7.31 -20.48
C PHE A 23 -8.15 -6.44 -19.54
N TYR A 24 -7.26 -5.62 -20.09
CA TYR A 24 -6.41 -4.69 -19.33
C TYR A 24 -7.15 -3.40 -19.01
N ASP A 25 -7.77 -2.80 -20.04
CA ASP A 25 -8.39 -1.46 -19.97
C ASP A 25 -9.65 -1.43 -19.07
N VAL A 26 -10.30 -2.59 -18.89
CA VAL A 26 -11.53 -2.73 -18.11
C VAL A 26 -11.39 -3.77 -17.01
N THR A 27 -11.08 -5.02 -17.34
CA THR A 27 -11.13 -6.12 -16.34
C THR A 27 -10.07 -5.96 -15.25
N LEU A 28 -8.79 -5.84 -15.61
CA LEU A 28 -7.71 -5.67 -14.63
C LEU A 28 -7.75 -4.31 -13.94
N LYS A 29 -8.13 -3.24 -14.66
CA LYS A 29 -8.34 -1.92 -14.05
C LYS A 29 -9.41 -1.97 -12.95
N ASN A 30 -10.58 -2.54 -13.24
CA ASN A 30 -11.66 -2.64 -12.26
C ASN A 30 -11.34 -3.62 -11.13
N LEU A 31 -10.49 -4.63 -11.37
CA LEU A 31 -9.96 -5.53 -10.36
C LEU A 31 -9.04 -4.78 -9.38
N ALA A 32 -8.12 -3.96 -9.90
CA ALA A 32 -7.14 -3.25 -9.09
C ALA A 32 -7.70 -1.99 -8.41
N ALA A 33 -8.71 -1.34 -8.99
CA ALA A 33 -9.25 -0.07 -8.49
C ALA A 33 -9.68 -0.07 -7.01
N PRO A 34 -10.43 -1.09 -6.51
CA PRO A 34 -10.76 -1.21 -5.10
C PRO A 34 -9.56 -1.27 -4.16
N TRP A 35 -8.39 -1.69 -4.64
CA TRP A 35 -7.20 -1.81 -3.81
C TRP A 35 -6.53 -0.46 -3.54
N THR A 36 -6.89 0.59 -4.29
CA THR A 36 -6.19 1.88 -4.27
C THR A 36 -6.95 2.96 -3.47
N ASN A 37 -8.01 2.61 -2.75
CA ASN A 37 -8.80 3.55 -1.97
C ASN A 37 -9.49 2.89 -0.77
N GLU A 38 -9.73 3.65 0.30
CA GLU A 38 -10.32 3.10 1.53
C GLU A 38 -11.78 2.64 1.36
N ALA A 39 -12.52 3.23 0.41
CA ALA A 39 -13.91 2.87 0.13
C ALA A 39 -14.04 1.55 -0.66
N MET A 40 -12.92 0.97 -1.11
CA MET A 40 -12.89 -0.22 -1.95
C MET A 40 -13.76 -0.08 -3.21
N SER A 41 -13.85 1.14 -3.73
CA SER A 41 -14.66 1.48 -4.89
C SER A 41 -13.89 1.20 -6.17
N SER A 42 -14.57 0.68 -7.20
CA SER A 42 -14.04 0.66 -8.57
C SER A 42 -14.19 2.02 -9.28
N PHE A 43 -14.92 2.97 -8.70
CA PHE A 43 -15.17 4.30 -9.28
C PHE A 43 -14.14 5.32 -8.77
N VAL A 44 -12.89 5.10 -9.14
CA VAL A 44 -11.77 6.00 -8.84
C VAL A 44 -10.93 6.21 -10.12
N PRO A 45 -10.25 7.35 -10.27
CA PRO A 45 -9.41 7.60 -11.43
C PRO A 45 -8.30 6.57 -11.58
N PHE A 46 -7.92 6.24 -12.81
CA PHE A 46 -6.72 5.43 -13.07
C PHE A 46 -5.49 6.09 -12.45
N ASN A 47 -4.60 5.27 -11.87
CA ASN A 47 -3.45 5.75 -11.11
C ASN A 47 -2.25 4.81 -11.20
N ASP A 48 -1.13 5.21 -10.61
CA ASP A 48 0.14 4.49 -10.63
C ASP A 48 0.09 3.10 -10.01
N TYR A 49 -0.67 2.92 -8.93
CA TYR A 49 -0.87 1.60 -8.34
C TYR A 49 -1.57 0.67 -9.33
N MET A 50 -2.70 1.09 -9.91
CA MET A 50 -3.41 0.28 -10.91
C MET A 50 -2.54 -0.03 -12.12
N ALA A 51 -1.84 0.98 -12.66
CA ALA A 51 -0.94 0.82 -13.79
C ALA A 51 0.14 -0.23 -13.51
N THR A 52 0.73 -0.20 -12.32
CA THR A 52 1.78 -1.14 -11.90
C THR A 52 1.26 -2.57 -11.82
N VAL A 53 0.08 -2.78 -11.24
CA VAL A 53 -0.57 -4.11 -11.21
C VAL A 53 -0.84 -4.62 -12.63
N ILE A 54 -1.44 -3.79 -13.48
CA ILE A 54 -1.79 -4.16 -14.87
C ILE A 54 -0.54 -4.49 -15.66
N GLY A 55 0.51 -3.69 -15.53
CA GLY A 55 1.79 -3.87 -16.21
C GLY A 55 2.48 -5.17 -15.82
N LEU A 56 2.57 -5.47 -14.53
CA LEU A 56 3.16 -6.72 -14.03
C LEU A 56 2.42 -7.95 -14.56
N VAL A 57 1.07 -7.91 -14.58
CA VAL A 57 0.25 -9.00 -15.12
C VAL A 57 0.45 -9.15 -16.63
N ARG A 58 0.47 -8.03 -17.37
CA ARG A 58 0.66 -8.03 -18.82
C ARG A 58 2.02 -8.61 -19.22
N ASP A 59 3.05 -8.25 -18.48
CA ASP A 59 4.43 -8.65 -18.80
C ASP A 59 4.78 -10.06 -18.26
N ASP A 60 3.80 -10.77 -17.68
CA ASP A 60 3.99 -12.09 -17.04
C ASP A 60 5.14 -12.08 -16.03
N ALA A 61 5.28 -10.97 -15.31
CA ALA A 61 6.33 -10.77 -14.30
C ALA A 61 6.02 -11.56 -13.02
N ASP A 62 7.04 -11.82 -12.20
CA ASP A 62 6.82 -12.38 -10.87
C ASP A 62 5.97 -11.42 -10.03
N PHE A 63 4.69 -11.74 -9.87
CA PHE A 63 3.73 -10.85 -9.22
C PHE A 63 4.07 -10.56 -7.76
N ARG A 64 4.90 -11.37 -7.10
CA ARG A 64 5.38 -11.08 -5.73
C ARG A 64 6.14 -9.76 -5.66
N SER A 65 6.80 -9.35 -6.75
CA SER A 65 7.51 -8.06 -6.88
C SER A 65 6.63 -6.86 -6.57
N VAL A 66 5.31 -7.00 -6.74
CA VAL A 66 4.31 -5.97 -6.44
C VAL A 66 4.41 -5.46 -5.00
N LEU A 67 4.96 -6.21 -4.05
CA LEU A 67 5.07 -5.82 -2.63
C LEU A 67 6.48 -5.44 -2.17
N TYR A 68 7.51 -5.47 -3.02
CA TYR A 68 8.87 -5.21 -2.55
C TYR A 68 9.81 -4.55 -3.57
N SER A 69 9.50 -4.60 -4.87
CA SER A 69 10.43 -4.12 -5.89
C SER A 69 10.34 -2.62 -6.10
N ASP A 70 11.43 -2.02 -6.56
CA ASP A 70 11.42 -0.69 -7.15
C ASP A 70 10.84 -0.77 -8.57
N VAL A 71 9.51 -0.79 -8.64
CA VAL A 71 8.76 -1.00 -9.89
C VAL A 71 7.66 0.03 -10.03
N LEU A 72 7.46 0.49 -11.26
CA LEU A 72 6.38 1.37 -11.69
C LEU A 72 6.02 1.05 -13.13
N TYR A 73 4.78 1.29 -13.53
CA TYR A 73 4.40 1.31 -14.93
C TYR A 73 3.81 2.66 -15.30
N VAL A 74 4.27 3.22 -16.41
CA VAL A 74 3.87 4.54 -16.91
C VAL A 74 3.41 4.44 -18.36
N GLY A 75 2.60 5.39 -18.81
CA GLY A 75 2.24 5.56 -20.21
C GLY A 75 3.44 5.89 -21.09
N ASN A 76 3.45 5.32 -22.29
CA ASN A 76 4.53 5.47 -23.25
C ASN A 76 4.77 6.96 -23.61
N SER A 77 6.03 7.38 -23.62
CA SER A 77 6.40 8.77 -23.89
C SER A 77 5.96 9.26 -25.28
N SER A 78 5.73 8.36 -26.24
CA SER A 78 5.22 8.71 -27.58
C SER A 78 3.82 9.31 -27.57
N LEU A 79 3.07 9.17 -26.48
CA LEU A 79 1.69 9.66 -26.35
C LEU A 79 1.61 11.15 -25.99
N GLY A 80 2.71 11.79 -25.61
CA GLY A 80 2.72 13.21 -25.23
C GLY A 80 1.95 13.54 -23.95
N LEU A 81 1.86 12.57 -23.04
CA LEU A 81 1.21 12.72 -21.72
C LEU A 81 2.00 13.67 -20.82
N PRO A 82 1.37 14.25 -19.77
CA PRO A 82 2.10 14.86 -18.66
C PRO A 82 3.15 13.89 -18.11
N ASN A 83 4.29 14.39 -17.63
CA ASN A 83 5.28 13.51 -17.01
C ASN A 83 4.71 12.84 -15.75
N PRO A 84 5.07 11.57 -15.46
CA PRO A 84 4.79 10.94 -14.17
C PRO A 84 5.29 11.83 -13.02
N SER A 85 4.53 11.88 -11.93
CA SER A 85 4.84 12.75 -10.81
C SER A 85 4.42 12.11 -9.49
N ILE A 86 5.27 12.24 -8.47
CA ILE A 86 4.95 11.82 -7.10
C ILE A 86 3.88 12.71 -6.45
N SER A 87 3.64 13.91 -6.98
CA SER A 87 2.69 14.88 -6.42
C SER A 87 1.45 15.10 -7.28
N SER A 88 1.27 14.37 -8.38
CA SER A 88 0.12 14.54 -9.27
C SER A 88 -0.27 13.24 -9.97
N ASN A 89 -1.58 13.00 -10.10
CA ASN A 89 -2.12 11.86 -10.85
C ASN A 89 -2.31 12.14 -12.36
N ALA A 90 -2.00 13.35 -12.82
CA ALA A 90 -2.36 13.81 -14.16
C ALA A 90 -1.82 12.94 -15.31
N HIS A 91 -0.69 12.28 -15.12
CA HIS A 91 -0.15 11.34 -16.11
C HIS A 91 -1.12 10.18 -16.38
N TYR A 92 -1.66 9.58 -15.33
CA TYR A 92 -2.52 8.40 -15.41
C TYR A 92 -3.95 8.77 -15.81
N GLU A 93 -4.46 9.90 -15.35
CA GLU A 93 -5.74 10.45 -15.81
C GLU A 93 -5.69 10.75 -17.31
N ALA A 94 -4.64 11.41 -17.80
CA ALA A 94 -4.49 11.70 -19.23
C ALA A 94 -4.35 10.42 -20.07
N LEU A 95 -3.71 9.38 -19.53
CA LEU A 95 -3.59 8.08 -20.19
C LEU A 95 -4.96 7.42 -20.37
N GLU A 96 -5.80 7.46 -19.33
CA GLU A 96 -7.16 6.93 -19.34
C GLU A 96 -8.11 7.77 -20.22
N ASP A 97 -8.11 9.09 -20.04
CA ASP A 97 -8.95 10.04 -20.77
C ASP A 97 -8.67 10.02 -22.29
N GLY A 98 -7.41 9.76 -22.67
CA GLY A 98 -7.01 9.57 -24.07
C GLY A 98 -7.50 8.27 -24.70
N GLY A 99 -8.08 7.35 -23.90
CA GLY A 99 -8.54 6.04 -24.37
C GLY A 99 -7.41 5.15 -24.89
N HIS A 100 -6.18 5.38 -24.42
CA HIS A 100 -5.02 4.61 -24.85
C HIS A 100 -5.05 3.20 -24.27
N SER A 101 -4.72 2.19 -25.09
CA SER A 101 -4.69 0.82 -24.61
C SER A 101 -3.60 0.63 -23.55
N LEU A 102 -3.99 0.17 -22.37
CA LEU A 102 -3.07 -0.19 -21.29
C LEU A 102 -2.24 -1.43 -21.65
N LYS A 103 -2.76 -2.30 -22.52
CA LYS A 103 -2.00 -3.41 -23.10
C LYS A 103 -0.82 -2.89 -23.93
N GLU A 104 -1.05 -1.92 -24.82
CA GLU A 104 -0.03 -1.49 -25.79
C GLU A 104 0.91 -0.41 -25.24
N TYR A 105 0.39 0.48 -24.39
CA TYR A 105 1.09 1.73 -24.05
C TYR A 105 1.59 1.83 -22.61
N LEU A 106 1.39 0.85 -21.74
CA LEU A 106 2.11 0.82 -20.46
C LEU A 106 3.56 0.37 -20.67
N ILE A 107 4.51 1.02 -20.02
CA ILE A 107 5.94 0.71 -20.11
C ILE A 107 6.49 0.60 -18.68
N ALA A 108 7.30 -0.43 -18.44
CA ALA A 108 7.97 -0.62 -17.17
C ALA A 108 8.99 0.50 -16.91
N SER A 109 9.01 0.99 -15.68
CA SER A 109 9.99 1.94 -15.13
C SER A 109 10.16 1.65 -13.63
N THR A 110 10.71 2.60 -12.89
CA THR A 110 10.97 2.48 -11.45
C THR A 110 10.43 3.70 -10.72
N GLN A 111 10.07 3.52 -9.45
CA GLN A 111 9.64 4.64 -8.62
C GLN A 111 10.84 5.56 -8.34
N SER A 112 12.04 5.00 -8.16
CA SER A 112 13.24 5.82 -7.94
C SER A 112 13.54 6.76 -9.11
N GLU A 113 13.37 6.30 -10.35
CA GLU A 113 13.55 7.13 -11.54
C GLU A 113 12.45 8.19 -11.70
N GLN A 114 11.18 7.77 -11.64
CA GLN A 114 10.06 8.67 -11.94
C GLN A 114 9.74 9.65 -10.80
N TYR A 115 9.97 9.23 -9.56
CA TYR A 115 9.61 10.00 -8.37
C TYR A 115 10.81 10.58 -7.62
N ASN A 116 12.03 10.32 -8.11
CA ASN A 116 13.27 10.82 -7.51
C ASN A 116 13.39 10.47 -6.01
N ILE A 117 12.96 9.27 -5.65
CA ILE A 117 13.17 8.66 -4.32
C ILE A 117 14.35 7.68 -4.37
N PRO A 118 15.03 7.38 -3.26
CA PRO A 118 16.00 6.31 -3.25
C PRO A 118 15.34 4.98 -3.63
N SER A 119 16.05 4.12 -4.36
CA SER A 119 15.54 2.79 -4.69
C SER A 119 15.21 1.95 -3.43
N ALA A 120 15.98 2.14 -2.35
CA ALA A 120 15.72 1.52 -1.05
C ALA A 120 14.43 2.04 -0.36
N ALA A 121 13.84 3.13 -0.83
CA ALA A 121 12.56 3.66 -0.37
C ALA A 121 11.37 3.12 -1.18
N ALA A 122 11.60 2.35 -2.24
CA ALA A 122 10.52 1.76 -3.02
C ALA A 122 10.16 0.38 -2.44
N ALA A 123 8.86 0.14 -2.21
CA ALA A 123 8.34 -1.13 -1.72
C ALA A 123 7.12 -1.55 -2.57
N GLY A 124 7.35 -1.72 -3.86
CA GLY A 124 6.33 -2.05 -4.85
C GLY A 124 5.18 -1.05 -4.79
N ILE A 125 3.96 -1.57 -4.79
CA ILE A 125 2.77 -0.73 -4.83
C ILE A 125 2.53 0.07 -3.54
N MET A 126 3.13 -0.35 -2.42
CA MET A 126 2.86 0.27 -1.11
C MET A 126 3.35 1.72 -1.06
N THR A 127 4.38 2.04 -1.84
CA THR A 127 5.05 3.37 -1.87
C THR A 127 4.68 4.20 -3.10
N THR A 128 3.74 3.72 -3.93
CA THR A 128 3.16 4.50 -5.02
C THR A 128 2.43 5.73 -4.47
N ARG A 129 2.28 6.78 -5.29
CA ARG A 129 1.53 7.99 -4.91
C ARG A 129 0.11 7.61 -4.50
N ALA A 130 -0.60 6.81 -5.29
CA ALA A 130 -1.98 6.45 -4.98
C ALA A 130 -2.11 5.72 -3.64
N SER A 131 -1.20 4.76 -3.36
CA SER A 131 -1.17 4.07 -2.07
C SER A 131 -0.86 5.02 -0.90
N ALA A 132 0.14 5.90 -1.06
CA ALA A 132 0.51 6.85 -0.02
C ALA A 132 -0.62 7.87 0.26
N HIS A 133 -1.24 8.40 -0.80
CA HIS A 133 -2.38 9.32 -0.71
C HIS A 133 -3.57 8.67 0.02
N ALA A 134 -3.88 7.42 -0.32
CA ALA A 134 -5.01 6.70 0.27
C ALA A 134 -4.74 6.23 1.70
N PHE A 135 -3.52 5.79 2.03
CA PHE A 135 -3.29 4.96 3.22
C PHE A 135 -2.16 5.42 4.15
N MET A 136 -1.37 6.42 3.76
CA MET A 136 -0.36 7.05 4.63
C MET A 136 -0.81 8.41 5.16
N LYS A 137 -1.87 9.00 4.58
CA LYS A 137 -2.48 10.27 5.00
C LYS A 137 -3.06 10.17 6.41
N ASP A 138 -2.83 11.20 7.23
CA ASP A 138 -3.45 11.41 8.56
C ASP A 138 -3.27 10.30 9.62
N GLY A 139 -2.30 9.40 9.46
CA GLY A 139 -2.10 8.32 10.41
C GLY A 139 -0.67 7.78 10.51
N THR A 140 -0.49 6.79 11.39
CA THR A 140 0.79 6.14 11.69
C THR A 140 1.04 4.90 10.82
N ASN A 141 0.61 4.97 9.56
CA ASN A 141 0.70 3.94 8.51
C ASN A 141 0.00 2.59 8.80
N ARG A 142 -0.89 2.53 9.81
CA ARG A 142 -1.71 1.33 10.06
C ARG A 142 -2.69 1.02 8.93
N ALA A 143 -3.26 2.06 8.29
CA ALA A 143 -4.14 1.89 7.15
C ALA A 143 -3.40 1.23 5.98
N LEU A 144 -2.19 1.69 5.66
CA LEU A 144 -1.34 1.08 4.63
C LEU A 144 -1.14 -0.41 4.88
N PHE A 145 -0.78 -0.78 6.11
CA PHE A 145 -0.59 -2.18 6.47
C PHE A 145 -1.90 -2.98 6.34
N ARG A 146 -3.00 -2.49 6.93
CA ARG A 146 -4.33 -3.11 6.86
C ARG A 146 -4.75 -3.39 5.41
N PHE A 147 -4.72 -2.37 4.54
CA PHE A 147 -5.15 -2.54 3.16
C PHE A 147 -4.19 -3.40 2.35
N THR A 148 -2.90 -3.45 2.71
CA THR A 148 -1.96 -4.41 2.11
C THR A 148 -2.34 -5.84 2.42
N VAL A 149 -2.58 -6.19 3.69
CA VAL A 149 -2.96 -7.56 4.08
C VAL A 149 -4.36 -7.93 3.59
N LEU A 150 -5.29 -6.97 3.57
CA LEU A 150 -6.63 -7.18 3.02
C LEU A 150 -6.58 -7.55 1.54
N ASN A 151 -5.84 -6.77 0.75
CA ASN A 151 -5.81 -6.92 -0.71
C ASN A 151 -4.89 -8.07 -1.17
N HIS A 152 -3.81 -8.37 -0.44
CA HIS A 152 -2.77 -9.30 -0.89
C HIS A 152 -2.61 -10.58 -0.05
N LEU A 153 -3.22 -10.63 1.14
CA LEU A 153 -3.29 -11.84 1.97
C LEU A 153 -4.73 -12.31 2.20
N CYS A 154 -5.72 -11.66 1.58
CA CYS A 154 -7.15 -11.97 1.68
C CYS A 154 -7.69 -12.04 3.13
N ASN A 155 -7.07 -11.30 4.05
CA ASN A 155 -7.49 -11.21 5.45
C ASN A 155 -7.45 -9.76 5.91
N ASP A 156 -8.54 -9.30 6.52
CA ASP A 156 -8.62 -8.04 7.26
C ASP A 156 -8.19 -8.23 8.72
N MET A 157 -8.02 -7.13 9.43
CA MET A 157 -7.52 -7.10 10.81
C MET A 157 -8.41 -7.88 11.79
N GLU A 158 -9.72 -7.95 11.56
CA GLU A 158 -10.65 -8.74 12.38
C GLU A 158 -10.35 -10.24 12.30
N GLN A 159 -9.98 -10.74 11.11
CA GLN A 159 -9.64 -12.15 10.88
C GLN A 159 -8.25 -12.46 11.45
N LEU A 160 -7.36 -11.46 11.46
CA LEU A 160 -6.01 -11.56 11.99
C LEU A 160 -5.94 -11.28 13.50
N ASN A 161 -7.06 -11.07 14.18
CA ASN A 161 -7.08 -10.81 15.61
C ASN A 161 -6.57 -12.02 16.41
N ASP A 162 -5.48 -11.82 17.16
CA ASP A 162 -4.88 -12.82 18.03
C ASP A 162 -4.42 -12.21 19.36
N THR A 163 -5.23 -12.32 20.40
CA THR A 163 -4.91 -11.81 21.75
C THR A 163 -3.88 -12.67 22.52
N SER A 164 -3.39 -13.77 21.93
CA SER A 164 -2.40 -14.63 22.60
C SER A 164 -0.95 -14.13 22.47
N LEU A 165 -0.68 -13.16 21.59
CA LEU A 165 0.66 -12.65 21.34
C LEU A 165 1.04 -11.47 22.28
N PRO A 166 2.34 -11.27 22.58
CA PRO A 166 2.80 -10.22 23.48
C PRO A 166 2.43 -8.79 23.02
N PRO A 167 1.95 -7.91 23.92
CA PRO A 167 1.56 -6.54 23.58
C PRO A 167 2.69 -5.50 23.74
N ASP A 168 3.94 -5.93 23.83
CA ASP A 168 5.11 -5.11 24.15
C ASP A 168 5.47 -4.09 23.06
N ARG A 169 5.07 -4.35 21.81
CA ARG A 169 5.24 -3.43 20.66
C ARG A 169 4.02 -2.57 20.34
N VAL A 170 2.96 -2.64 21.16
CA VAL A 170 1.79 -1.76 20.98
C VAL A 170 2.18 -0.32 21.31
N ARG A 171 2.02 0.56 20.32
CA ARG A 171 2.51 1.95 20.37
C ARG A 171 1.77 2.82 21.38
N GLN A 172 2.38 3.95 21.72
CA GLN A 172 1.84 4.93 22.67
C GLN A 172 0.51 5.56 22.22
N ASP A 173 0.20 5.55 20.91
CA ASP A 173 -0.97 6.21 20.33
C ASP A 173 -2.29 5.42 20.49
N VAL A 174 -2.26 4.23 21.10
CA VAL A 174 -3.43 3.38 21.35
C VAL A 174 -3.91 3.54 22.79
N SER A 175 -5.16 3.99 22.97
CA SER A 175 -5.76 4.08 24.32
C SER A 175 -5.92 2.68 24.94
N ARG A 176 -5.50 2.55 26.20
CA ARG A 176 -5.69 1.33 26.99
C ARG A 176 -6.97 1.30 27.81
N SER A 177 -7.79 2.35 27.73
CA SER A 177 -9.07 2.47 28.42
C SER A 177 -10.11 3.18 27.56
N PRO A 178 -10.46 2.68 26.35
CA PRO A 178 -11.63 3.22 25.65
C PRO A 178 -12.87 3.06 26.55
N GLY A 179 -13.58 4.16 26.84
CA GLY A 179 -14.75 4.15 27.73
C GLY A 179 -14.46 3.85 29.21
N GLY A 180 -13.20 3.96 29.67
CA GLY A 180 -12.81 3.71 31.06
C GLY A 180 -12.62 2.24 31.44
N ASP A 181 -12.68 1.31 30.48
CA ASP A 181 -12.55 -0.14 30.70
C ASP A 181 -11.34 -0.73 29.98
N SER A 182 -10.29 -1.05 30.73
CA SER A 182 -9.06 -1.63 30.19
C SER A 182 -9.19 -3.08 29.72
N ARG A 183 -10.30 -3.76 30.06
CA ARG A 183 -10.57 -5.11 29.58
C ARG A 183 -10.82 -5.12 28.08
N ILE A 184 -11.35 -4.04 27.51
CA ILE A 184 -11.55 -3.93 26.05
C ILE A 184 -10.20 -3.97 25.33
N PHE A 185 -9.21 -3.25 25.85
CA PHE A 185 -7.86 -3.27 25.31
C PHE A 185 -7.27 -4.68 25.32
N LEU A 186 -7.30 -5.34 26.49
CA LEU A 186 -6.71 -6.67 26.67
C LEU A 186 -7.41 -7.77 25.88
N ASN A 187 -8.72 -7.67 25.66
CA ASN A 187 -9.51 -8.73 25.02
C ASN A 187 -9.82 -8.47 23.54
N SER A 188 -9.50 -7.29 23.00
CA SER A 188 -9.83 -6.94 21.61
C SER A 188 -8.71 -6.17 20.93
N CYS A 189 -8.36 -4.97 21.43
CA CYS A 189 -7.42 -4.08 20.75
C CYS A 189 -6.03 -4.72 20.60
N VAL A 190 -5.51 -5.35 21.67
CA VAL A 190 -4.22 -6.05 21.64
C VAL A 190 -4.16 -7.06 20.50
N GLY A 191 -5.25 -7.77 20.22
CA GLY A 191 -5.25 -8.83 19.21
C GLY A 191 -4.96 -8.36 17.79
N CYS A 192 -5.28 -7.10 17.45
CA CYS A 192 -4.88 -6.53 16.17
C CYS A 192 -3.49 -5.87 16.27
N HIS A 193 -3.24 -5.13 17.35
CA HIS A 193 -2.06 -4.28 17.48
C HIS A 193 -0.75 -5.04 17.76
N ASN A 194 -0.80 -6.15 18.50
CA ASN A 194 0.42 -6.92 18.82
C ASN A 194 1.13 -7.49 17.59
N GLY A 195 0.40 -7.79 16.52
CA GLY A 195 0.97 -8.21 15.24
C GLY A 195 1.18 -7.07 14.26
N MET A 196 0.21 -6.16 14.14
CA MET A 196 0.28 -5.06 13.17
C MET A 196 1.36 -4.03 13.49
N ASP A 197 1.47 -3.58 14.75
CA ASP A 197 2.38 -2.49 15.11
C ASP A 197 3.86 -2.81 14.88
N PRO A 198 4.39 -4.00 15.22
CA PRO A 198 5.79 -4.32 14.92
C PRO A 198 6.06 -4.52 13.42
N LEU A 199 5.05 -4.86 12.60
CA LEU A 199 5.18 -4.94 11.14
C LEU A 199 5.10 -3.55 10.49
N THR A 200 4.18 -2.70 10.97
CA THR A 200 3.97 -1.32 10.47
C THR A 200 5.16 -0.41 10.78
N GLN A 201 6.02 -0.80 11.72
CA GLN A 201 7.27 -0.11 12.03
C GLN A 201 8.17 0.04 10.79
N ALA A 202 8.17 -0.89 9.84
CA ALA A 202 8.92 -0.74 8.58
C ALA A 202 8.57 0.52 7.76
N PHE A 203 7.40 1.12 8.03
CA PHE A 203 6.96 2.35 7.39
C PHE A 203 7.25 3.61 8.24
N ALA A 204 8.03 3.51 9.32
CA ALA A 204 8.31 4.61 10.26
C ALA A 204 8.96 5.84 9.63
N TYR A 205 9.64 5.65 8.49
CA TYR A 205 10.31 6.73 7.76
C TYR A 205 9.47 7.35 6.65
N TYR A 206 8.25 6.84 6.42
CA TYR A 206 7.35 7.26 5.34
C TYR A 206 6.23 8.16 5.85
N ASN A 207 5.99 9.25 5.14
CA ASN A 207 4.81 10.11 5.34
C ASN A 207 4.17 10.49 4.00
N TYR A 208 2.93 10.97 4.06
CA TYR A 208 2.31 11.70 2.97
C TYR A 208 2.28 13.18 3.35
N ASP A 209 3.09 13.99 2.66
CA ASP A 209 3.18 15.44 2.90
C ASP A 209 2.18 16.16 1.99
N TYR A 210 1.33 16.98 2.59
CA TYR A 210 0.28 17.72 1.88
C TYR A 210 -0.17 18.95 2.69
N ASN A 211 -0.79 19.91 2.02
CA ASN A 211 -1.26 21.13 2.66
C ASN A 211 -2.65 20.93 3.25
N VAL A 212 -2.73 20.64 4.56
CA VAL A 212 -4.01 20.40 5.25
C VAL A 212 -5.02 21.56 5.10
N GLU A 213 -4.55 22.80 5.06
CA GLU A 213 -5.42 24.00 5.03
C GLU A 213 -5.95 24.31 3.62
N ASN A 214 -5.10 24.21 2.59
CA ASN A 214 -5.44 24.59 1.22
C ASN A 214 -5.73 23.40 0.30
N ASP A 215 -5.39 22.19 0.71
CA ASP A 215 -5.59 20.92 0.01
C ASP A 215 -5.99 19.82 1.02
N PRO A 216 -7.14 19.96 1.70
CA PRO A 216 -7.55 19.03 2.76
C PRO A 216 -7.72 17.59 2.26
N GLU A 217 -7.98 17.40 0.96
CA GLU A 217 -8.05 16.09 0.32
C GLU A 217 -6.67 15.51 -0.01
N GLY A 218 -5.62 16.33 -0.02
CA GLY A 218 -4.24 15.93 -0.30
C GLY A 218 -4.01 15.57 -1.77
N LEU A 219 -4.79 16.15 -2.70
CA LEU A 219 -4.71 15.83 -4.13
C LEU A 219 -3.36 16.21 -4.75
N ASN A 220 -2.67 17.19 -4.18
CA ASN A 220 -1.35 17.66 -4.62
C ASN A 220 -0.23 17.27 -3.63
N GLY A 221 -0.54 16.39 -2.68
CA GLY A 221 0.43 15.83 -1.74
C GLY A 221 1.34 14.81 -2.39
N GLN A 222 2.34 14.37 -1.65
CA GLN A 222 3.36 13.42 -2.12
C GLN A 222 3.84 12.50 -1.00
N MET A 223 4.27 11.29 -1.37
CA MET A 223 5.01 10.44 -0.43
C MET A 223 6.38 11.07 -0.16
N VAL A 224 6.75 11.13 1.12
CA VAL A 224 8.07 11.57 1.57
C VAL A 224 8.73 10.48 2.40
N TYR A 225 10.03 10.34 2.23
CA TYR A 225 10.84 9.34 2.92
C TYR A 225 12.05 9.99 3.57
N ASN A 226 12.20 9.83 4.88
CA ASN A 226 13.40 10.27 5.58
C ASN A 226 14.54 9.31 5.24
N GLN A 227 15.55 9.80 4.52
CA GLN A 227 16.72 9.02 4.13
C GLN A 227 17.71 8.87 5.29
N GLU A 228 18.72 8.01 5.12
CA GLU A 228 19.82 7.93 6.07
C GLU A 228 20.48 9.32 6.22
N GLY A 229 20.75 9.72 7.47
CA GLY A 229 21.26 11.05 7.79
C GLY A 229 20.20 12.16 7.86
N MET A 230 18.95 11.90 7.47
CA MET A 230 17.84 12.83 7.73
C MET A 230 17.30 12.65 9.14
N THR A 231 16.86 13.76 9.75
CA THR A 231 16.29 13.78 11.09
C THR A 231 15.03 14.64 11.07
N ASP A 232 13.93 14.08 11.55
CA ASP A 232 12.70 14.81 11.81
C ASP A 232 12.90 15.71 13.03
N ALA A 233 12.58 16.99 12.88
CA ALA A 233 12.82 17.98 13.92
C ALA A 233 11.98 17.74 15.19
N SER A 234 10.82 17.08 15.06
CA SER A 234 9.92 16.80 16.18
C SER A 234 10.38 15.58 16.97
N THR A 235 10.88 14.54 16.28
CA THR A 235 11.31 13.30 16.95
C THR A 235 12.79 13.29 17.32
N GLY A 236 13.62 14.14 16.70
CA GLY A 236 15.07 14.10 16.84
C GLY A 236 15.68 12.81 16.30
N SER A 237 14.93 12.04 15.50
CA SER A 237 15.33 10.78 14.89
C SER A 237 14.93 10.74 13.41
N ARG A 238 15.22 9.64 12.71
CA ARG A 238 14.77 9.45 11.33
C ARG A 238 13.26 9.15 11.22
N VAL A 239 12.61 8.76 12.32
CA VAL A 239 11.17 8.46 12.40
C VAL A 239 10.34 9.72 12.14
N GLN A 240 9.33 9.58 11.29
CA GLN A 240 8.39 10.66 10.97
C GLN A 240 7.60 11.09 12.20
N ALA A 241 7.44 12.40 12.39
CA ALA A 241 6.73 13.01 13.54
C ALA A 241 5.40 12.33 13.87
N LYS A 242 4.64 11.92 12.84
CA LYS A 242 3.34 11.26 12.98
C LYS A 242 3.35 10.04 13.90
N TYR A 243 4.45 9.29 13.99
CA TYR A 243 4.53 8.13 14.88
C TYR A 243 4.54 8.52 16.37
N HIS A 244 4.83 9.77 16.72
CA HIS A 244 4.94 10.27 18.10
C HIS A 244 3.89 11.33 18.46
N ILE A 245 2.96 11.69 17.56
CA ILE A 245 1.98 12.78 17.79
C ILE A 245 1.02 12.54 18.97
N ASN A 246 0.78 11.28 19.31
CA ASN A 246 -0.19 10.86 20.33
C ASN A 246 0.50 10.15 21.51
N ALA A 247 1.74 10.52 21.83
CA ALA A 247 2.54 9.87 22.88
C ALA A 247 1.85 9.84 24.27
N ASN A 248 0.94 10.78 24.53
CA ASN A 248 0.22 10.89 25.80
C ASN A 248 -1.02 9.98 25.90
N ASN A 249 -1.45 9.30 24.83
CA ASN A 249 -2.56 8.34 24.90
C ASN A 249 -2.23 7.17 25.84
N PHE A 250 -0.97 6.73 25.80
CA PHE A 250 -0.41 5.79 26.76
C PHE A 250 1.12 5.97 26.86
N GLU A 251 1.57 6.76 27.84
CA GLU A 251 2.97 7.15 28.01
C GLU A 251 3.95 5.97 28.08
N PHE A 252 3.52 4.84 28.67
CA PHE A 252 4.34 3.63 28.82
C PHE A 252 4.27 2.70 27.59
N GLY A 253 3.67 3.14 26.48
CA GLY A 253 3.58 2.39 25.25
C GLY A 253 4.91 2.30 24.52
N TYR A 254 4.96 1.47 23.49
CA TYR A 254 6.16 1.35 22.68
C TYR A 254 6.42 2.64 21.90
N ILE A 255 7.64 3.18 22.06
CA ILE A 255 8.15 4.30 21.26
C ILE A 255 8.82 3.68 20.04
N THR A 256 8.37 4.05 18.83
CA THR A 256 9.00 3.59 17.58
C THR A 256 10.33 4.31 17.36
N PRO A 257 11.49 3.61 17.39
CA PRO A 257 12.80 4.25 17.29
C PRO A 257 13.38 4.25 15.87
N ASP A 258 12.94 3.32 15.03
CA ASP A 258 13.48 3.04 13.69
C ASP A 258 12.46 2.26 12.84
N ASP A 259 12.89 1.74 11.69
CA ASP A 259 12.12 0.93 10.75
C ASP A 259 12.28 -0.60 10.94
N SER A 260 12.73 -1.06 12.11
CA SER A 260 12.84 -2.50 12.41
C SER A 260 11.53 -3.22 12.17
N TRP A 261 11.61 -4.41 11.57
CA TRP A 261 10.46 -5.24 11.26
C TRP A 261 10.51 -6.52 12.09
N GLU A 262 9.49 -6.74 12.91
CA GLU A 262 9.34 -7.95 13.72
C GLU A 262 7.98 -8.60 13.45
N ASN A 263 7.98 -9.91 13.19
CA ASN A 263 6.75 -10.62 12.82
C ASN A 263 6.32 -11.62 13.88
N TYR A 264 5.42 -11.18 14.77
CA TYR A 264 4.85 -12.04 15.81
C TYR A 264 3.84 -13.05 15.25
N TRP A 265 3.33 -12.83 14.03
CA TRP A 265 2.45 -13.79 13.35
C TRP A 265 3.16 -15.04 12.84
N ARG A 266 4.49 -15.14 13.00
CA ARG A 266 5.20 -16.43 12.90
C ARG A 266 4.84 -17.42 14.02
N SER A 267 4.15 -16.94 15.05
CA SER A 267 3.60 -17.72 16.15
C SER A 267 2.09 -17.43 16.29
N GLY A 268 1.43 -18.14 17.19
CA GLY A 268 -0.01 -17.97 17.39
C GLY A 268 -0.83 -18.50 16.21
N ARG A 269 -2.05 -18.00 16.04
CA ARG A 269 -2.95 -18.52 14.97
C ARG A 269 -2.55 -18.06 13.58
N ASN A 270 -1.92 -16.89 13.48
CA ASN A 270 -1.60 -16.26 12.19
C ASN A 270 -0.37 -16.89 11.51
N GLN A 271 0.29 -17.86 12.17
CA GLN A 271 1.33 -18.68 11.53
C GLN A 271 0.80 -19.47 10.32
N LEU A 272 -0.52 -19.71 10.28
CA LEU A 272 -1.21 -20.37 9.18
C LEU A 272 -1.18 -19.59 7.86
N LEU A 273 -0.80 -18.31 7.88
CA LEU A 273 -0.54 -17.52 6.68
C LEU A 273 0.74 -17.96 5.94
N GLY A 274 1.56 -18.84 6.54
CA GLY A 274 2.72 -19.43 5.88
C GLY A 274 3.96 -18.54 5.84
N TRP A 275 4.20 -17.78 6.93
CA TRP A 275 5.36 -16.91 7.06
C TRP A 275 6.70 -17.68 6.95
N ASP A 276 7.70 -17.02 6.36
CA ASP A 276 9.07 -17.51 6.42
C ASP A 276 9.54 -17.61 7.89
N SER A 277 10.36 -18.63 8.17
CA SER A 277 10.84 -18.95 9.52
C SER A 277 11.84 -17.95 10.10
N THR A 278 12.39 -17.04 9.27
CA THR A 278 13.49 -16.12 9.63
C THR A 278 13.16 -14.68 9.36
#